data_AF-A0A6A3WT59-F1
#
_entry.id   AF-A0A6A3WT59-F1
#
_cell.length_a   1.000
_cell.length_b   1.000
_cell.length_c   1.000
_cell.angle_alpha   90.00
_cell.angle_beta   90.00
_cell.angle_gamma   90.00
#
_symmetry.space_group_name_H-M   'P 1'
#
loop_
_entity.id
_entity.type
_entity.pdbx_description
1 polymer ?
#
loop_
_entity_poly.entity_id
_entity_poly.type
_entity_poly.pdbx_seq_one_letter_code
_entity_poly.pdbx_strand_id
1 'polypeptide(L)'
;MRIYEMKLKLPSSARDWRYNLDESVRHSWKRFLKAFKEKYCKAKTSNSERYYSMTQKKTEAPLEFFYRLNRVADKAGINFRKSSKERERHFKVFMKKLLDSSLRSTLQGQRLHSLEDLEFVLKQ
;
A
#
# COMPACT_ATOMS: atom_id res chain seq x y z
N MET A 1 2.63 -33.03 7.65
CA MET A 1 2.22 -32.70 6.26
C MET A 1 2.76 -31.37 5.70
N ARG A 2 2.94 -30.28 6.48
CA ARG A 2 3.32 -28.94 5.92
C ARG A 2 4.77 -28.75 5.43
N ILE A 3 5.75 -29.54 5.90
CA ILE A 3 7.18 -29.33 5.61
C ILE A 3 7.56 -29.83 4.20
N TYR A 4 7.01 -30.97 3.78
CA TYR A 4 7.34 -31.56 2.47
C TYR A 4 6.73 -30.76 1.31
N GLU A 5 5.55 -30.20 1.48
CA GLU A 5 4.90 -29.38 0.44
C GLU A 5 5.62 -28.06 0.20
N MET A 6 6.19 -27.42 1.23
CA MET A 6 7.05 -26.24 1.04
C MET A 6 8.36 -26.60 0.32
N LYS A 7 8.97 -27.75 0.61
CA LYS A 7 10.21 -28.19 -0.07
C LYS A 7 10.03 -28.31 -1.59
N LEU A 8 8.84 -28.67 -2.07
CA LEU A 8 8.54 -28.82 -3.49
C LEU A 8 8.22 -27.50 -4.21
N LYS A 9 7.84 -26.45 -3.47
CA LYS A 9 7.39 -25.16 -4.04
C LYS A 9 8.38 -24.00 -3.87
N LEU A 10 9.54 -24.23 -3.25
CA LEU A 10 10.56 -23.20 -3.06
C LEU A 10 11.53 -23.12 -4.25
N PRO A 11 11.91 -21.91 -4.70
CA PRO A 11 12.99 -21.73 -5.67
C PRO A 11 14.29 -22.39 -5.18
N SER A 12 15.14 -22.85 -6.11
CA SER A 12 16.42 -23.49 -5.77
C SER A 12 17.26 -22.65 -4.81
N SER A 13 17.34 -21.33 -5.02
CA SER A 13 18.05 -20.41 -4.12
C SER A 13 17.53 -20.39 -2.68
N ALA A 14 16.24 -20.63 -2.45
CA ALA A 14 15.66 -20.73 -1.10
C ALA A 14 15.93 -22.10 -0.45
N ARG A 15 16.07 -23.16 -1.26
CA ARG A 15 16.47 -24.49 -0.80
C ARG A 15 17.96 -24.49 -0.43
N ASP A 16 18.82 -23.94 -1.27
CA ASP A 16 20.26 -23.84 -1.03
C ASP A 16 20.57 -22.98 0.20
N TRP A 17 19.89 -21.84 0.34
CA TRP A 17 20.00 -21.03 1.56
C TRP A 17 19.62 -21.81 2.82
N ARG A 18 18.58 -22.65 2.77
CA ARG A 18 18.19 -23.47 3.94
C ARG A 18 19.32 -24.40 4.37
N TYR A 19 20.09 -24.97 3.45
CA TYR A 19 21.23 -25.84 3.79
C TYR A 19 22.38 -25.09 4.47
N ASN A 20 22.47 -23.78 4.27
CA ASN A 20 23.44 -22.90 4.93
C ASN A 20 23.01 -22.43 6.33
N LEU A 21 21.82 -22.82 6.81
CA LEU A 21 21.37 -22.50 8.17
C LEU A 21 21.90 -23.52 9.18
N ASP A 22 22.12 -23.06 10.40
CA ASP A 22 22.43 -23.93 11.53
C ASP A 22 21.44 -25.08 11.65
N GLU A 23 21.93 -26.25 12.01
CA GLU A 23 21.13 -27.46 12.15
C GLU A 23 19.94 -27.28 13.11
N SER A 24 20.17 -26.57 14.22
CA SER A 24 19.13 -26.24 15.21
C SER A 24 18.02 -25.33 14.65
N VAL A 25 18.30 -24.54 13.61
CA VAL A 25 17.32 -23.72 12.89
C VAL A 25 16.62 -24.53 11.80
N ARG A 26 17.36 -25.40 11.08
CA ARG A 26 16.82 -26.26 10.02
C ARG A 26 15.75 -27.23 10.55
N HIS A 27 15.99 -27.85 11.70
CA HIS A 27 15.10 -28.89 12.24
C HIS A 27 13.92 -28.35 13.06
N SER A 28 13.99 -27.09 13.51
CA SER A 28 12.86 -26.45 14.20
C SER A 28 11.98 -25.70 13.20
N TRP A 29 10.76 -26.18 12.97
CA TRP A 29 9.81 -25.51 12.07
C TRP A 29 9.56 -24.05 12.44
N LYS A 30 9.42 -23.76 13.75
CA LYS A 30 9.20 -22.39 14.26
C LYS A 30 10.38 -21.48 13.92
N ARG A 31 11.62 -21.94 14.14
CA ARG A 31 12.84 -21.16 13.88
C ARG A 31 13.11 -20.99 12.38
N PHE A 32 12.95 -22.07 11.61
CA PHE A 32 13.04 -22.01 10.14
C PHE A 32 12.02 -21.03 9.55
N LEU A 33 10.75 -21.10 9.95
CA LEU A 33 9.71 -20.22 9.42
C LEU A 33 9.98 -18.75 9.77
N LYS A 34 10.54 -18.46 10.96
CA LYS A 34 10.96 -17.11 11.33
C LYS A 34 12.06 -16.59 10.41
N ALA A 35 13.16 -17.35 10.26
CA ALA A 35 14.27 -16.97 9.38
C ALA A 35 13.82 -16.85 7.91
N PHE A 36 12.94 -17.74 7.45
CA PHE A 36 12.42 -17.72 6.09
C PHE A 36 11.60 -16.46 5.84
N LYS A 37 10.72 -16.09 6.78
CA LYS A 37 9.95 -14.83 6.71
C LYS A 37 10.87 -13.62 6.71
N GLU A 38 11.88 -13.58 7.58
CA GLU A 38 12.83 -12.47 7.64
C GLU A 38 13.62 -12.27 6.33
N LYS A 39 14.05 -13.37 5.68
CA LYS A 39 14.83 -13.31 4.44
C LYS A 39 13.99 -13.11 3.17
N TYR A 40 12.89 -13.84 3.04
CA TYR A 40 12.16 -13.93 1.78
C TYR A 40 10.80 -13.24 1.80
N CYS A 41 10.18 -13.08 2.97
CA CYS A 41 8.96 -12.31 3.07
C CYS A 41 9.33 -10.86 3.38
N LYS A 42 9.15 -9.97 2.39
CA LYS A 42 9.10 -8.55 2.71
C LYS A 42 7.99 -8.34 3.74
N ALA A 43 8.27 -7.59 4.80
CA ALA A 43 7.22 -7.15 5.73
C ALA A 43 6.08 -6.59 4.89
N LYS A 44 4.85 -7.06 5.15
CA LYS A 44 3.69 -6.52 4.44
C LYS A 44 3.65 -5.03 4.75
N THR A 45 3.81 -4.20 3.72
CA THR A 45 3.68 -2.74 3.81
C THR A 45 2.44 -2.43 4.64
N SER A 46 2.61 -1.66 5.71
CA SER A 46 1.49 -1.32 6.58
C SER A 46 0.42 -0.57 5.78
N ASN A 47 -0.84 -0.61 6.20
CA ASN A 47 -1.88 0.12 5.48
C ASN A 47 -1.58 1.64 5.44
N SER A 48 -0.98 2.18 6.51
CA SER A 48 -0.52 3.57 6.58
C SER A 48 0.61 3.86 5.59
N GLU A 49 1.64 3.01 5.55
CA GLU A 49 2.74 3.17 4.59
C GLU A 49 2.23 3.04 3.15
N ARG A 50 1.31 2.12 2.90
CA ARG A 50 0.66 1.98 1.59
C ARG A 50 -0.12 3.23 1.21
N TYR A 51 -0.79 3.88 2.17
CA TYR A 51 -1.51 5.12 1.94
C TYR A 51 -0.57 6.27 1.52
N TYR A 52 0.52 6.50 2.28
CA TYR A 52 1.43 7.63 2.00
C TYR A 52 2.36 7.40 0.79
N SER A 53 2.67 6.15 0.45
CA SER A 53 3.50 5.79 -0.71
C SER A 53 2.73 5.78 -2.02
N MET A 54 1.40 5.63 -1.98
CA MET A 54 0.55 5.52 -3.16
C MET A 54 0.65 6.74 -4.09
N THR A 55 0.81 6.49 -5.39
CA THR A 55 0.84 7.49 -6.48
C THR A 55 -0.20 7.15 -7.54
N GLN A 56 -0.63 8.15 -8.32
CA GLN A 56 -1.46 7.93 -9.51
C GLN A 56 -0.67 7.12 -10.54
N LYS A 57 -1.32 6.14 -11.19
CA LYS A 57 -0.72 5.38 -12.29
C LYS A 57 -0.88 6.17 -13.59
N LYS A 58 0.07 6.02 -14.53
CA LYS A 58 0.03 6.70 -15.84
C LYS A 58 -1.25 6.41 -16.65
N THR A 59 -1.83 5.22 -16.48
CA THR A 59 -3.04 4.79 -17.19
C THR A 59 -4.34 5.04 -16.42
N GLU A 60 -4.26 5.65 -15.24
CA GLU A 60 -5.40 5.82 -14.33
C GLU A 60 -5.89 7.27 -14.36
N ALA A 61 -7.18 7.46 -14.62
CA ALA A 61 -7.80 8.78 -14.55
C ALA A 61 -7.73 9.33 -13.10
N PRO A 62 -7.68 10.66 -12.92
CA PRO A 62 -7.65 11.28 -11.59
C PRO A 62 -8.76 10.80 -10.65
N LEU A 63 -9.99 10.61 -11.15
CA LEU A 63 -11.12 10.12 -10.38
C LEU A 63 -10.92 8.67 -9.89
N GLU A 64 -10.44 7.79 -10.77
CA GLU A 64 -10.13 6.40 -10.40
C GLU A 64 -9.02 6.33 -9.35
N PHE A 65 -8.02 7.20 -9.48
CA PHE A 65 -6.97 7.34 -8.48
C PHE A 65 -7.54 7.79 -7.12
N PHE A 66 -8.46 8.76 -7.12
CA PHE A 66 -9.13 9.23 -5.90
C PHE A 66 -9.89 8.09 -5.21
N TYR A 67 -10.69 7.31 -5.95
CA TYR A 67 -11.40 6.15 -5.40
C TYR A 67 -10.47 5.08 -4.83
N ARG A 68 -9.37 4.80 -5.53
CA ARG A 68 -8.35 3.86 -5.02
C ARG A 68 -7.70 4.37 -3.75
N LEU A 69 -7.40 5.67 -3.66
CA LEU A 69 -6.79 6.30 -2.49
C LEU A 69 -7.74 6.29 -1.29
N ASN A 70 -9.03 6.60 -1.49
CA ASN A 70 -10.09 6.51 -0.48
C ASN A 70 -10.13 5.12 0.17
N ARG A 71 -10.13 4.07 -0.65
CA ARG A 71 -10.13 2.67 -0.18
C ARG A 71 -8.89 2.33 0.66
N VAL A 72 -7.73 2.91 0.35
CA VAL A 72 -6.50 2.66 1.10
C VAL A 72 -6.46 3.47 2.39
N ALA A 73 -6.99 4.69 2.38
CA ALA A 73 -7.17 5.51 3.58
C ALA A 73 -8.11 4.83 4.60
N ASP A 74 -9.21 4.22 4.13
CA ASP A 74 -10.10 3.41 4.98
C ASP A 74 -9.38 2.26 5.66
N LYS A 75 -8.56 1.52 4.91
CA LYS A 75 -7.75 0.43 5.47
C LYS A 75 -6.68 0.93 6.43
N ALA A 76 -6.22 2.16 6.27
CA ALA A 76 -5.27 2.81 7.16
C ALA A 76 -5.95 3.44 8.40
N GLY A 77 -7.28 3.40 8.50
CA GLY A 77 -8.03 3.96 9.63
C GLY A 77 -8.12 5.49 9.61
N ILE A 78 -7.93 6.13 8.45
CA ILE A 78 -8.02 7.58 8.31
C ILE A 78 -9.49 7.97 8.25
N ASN A 79 -9.98 8.80 9.16
CA ASN A 79 -11.39 9.15 9.26
C ASN A 79 -11.75 10.39 8.41
N PHE A 80 -11.29 10.39 7.14
CA PHE A 80 -11.50 11.50 6.20
C PHE A 80 -12.97 11.77 5.84
N ARG A 81 -13.86 10.79 6.05
CA ARG A 81 -15.31 10.99 5.86
C ARG A 81 -15.96 11.77 6.99
N LYS A 82 -15.53 11.60 8.25
CA LYS A 82 -16.17 12.28 9.40
C LYS A 82 -15.37 13.45 9.95
N SER A 83 -14.06 13.47 9.76
CA SER A 83 -13.16 14.52 10.25
C SER A 83 -12.77 15.49 9.13
N SER A 84 -13.23 16.74 9.22
CA SER A 84 -12.87 17.81 8.27
C SER A 84 -11.35 17.99 8.17
N LYS A 85 -10.65 17.96 9.32
CA LYS A 85 -9.18 18.08 9.40
C LYS A 85 -8.47 16.94 8.66
N GLU A 86 -8.96 15.71 8.78
CA GLU A 86 -8.36 14.58 8.06
C GLU A 86 -8.75 14.57 6.59
N ARG A 87 -9.95 15.04 6.24
CA ARG A 87 -10.39 15.23 4.86
C ARG A 87 -9.49 16.22 4.12
N GLU A 88 -9.21 17.36 4.73
CA GLU A 88 -8.32 18.37 4.14
C GLU A 88 -6.90 17.81 3.93
N ARG A 89 -6.37 17.08 4.91
CA ARG A 89 -5.08 16.38 4.76
C ARG A 89 -5.12 15.33 3.65
N HIS A 90 -6.22 14.60 3.55
CA HIS A 90 -6.42 13.59 2.53
C HIS A 90 -6.43 14.20 1.12
N PHE A 91 -7.10 15.33 0.93
CA PHE A 91 -7.06 16.08 -0.34
C PHE A 91 -5.66 16.57 -0.68
N LYS A 92 -4.89 17.05 0.31
CA LYS A 92 -3.48 17.41 0.09
C LYS A 92 -2.64 16.21 -0.34
N VAL A 93 -2.87 15.02 0.24
CA VAL A 93 -2.21 13.79 -0.19
C VAL A 93 -2.59 13.43 -1.62
N PHE A 94 -3.88 13.46 -1.96
CA PHE A 94 -4.36 13.22 -3.32
C PHE A 94 -3.70 14.15 -4.33
N MET A 95 -3.78 15.48 -4.11
CA MET A 95 -3.22 16.49 -5.00
C MET A 95 -1.71 16.33 -5.18
N LYS A 96 -0.95 16.05 -4.11
CA LYS A 96 0.50 15.81 -4.17
C LYS A 96 0.88 14.61 -5.03
N LYS A 97 -0.03 13.65 -5.20
CA LYS A 97 0.20 12.37 -5.88
C LYS A 97 -0.40 12.29 -7.28
N LEU A 98 -1.11 13.35 -7.72
CA LEU A 98 -1.56 13.53 -9.09
C LEU A 98 -0.39 13.69 -10.06
N LEU A 99 -0.52 13.14 -11.26
CA LEU A 99 0.43 13.31 -12.36
C LEU A 99 0.21 14.64 -13.10
N ASP A 100 -1.05 15.07 -13.24
CA ASP A 100 -1.41 16.33 -13.90
C ASP A 100 -1.13 17.53 -12.98
N SER A 101 -0.12 18.32 -13.35
CA SER A 101 0.28 19.52 -12.61
C SER A 101 -0.71 20.68 -12.78
N SER A 102 -1.42 20.77 -13.91
CA SER A 102 -2.42 21.81 -14.14
C SER A 102 -3.64 21.56 -13.26
N LEU A 103 -4.15 20.33 -13.25
CA LEU A 103 -5.25 19.90 -12.39
C LEU A 103 -4.90 20.10 -10.92
N ARG A 104 -3.66 19.78 -10.52
CA ARG A 104 -3.19 20.03 -9.16
C ARG A 104 -3.30 21.50 -8.78
N SER A 105 -2.86 22.41 -9.65
CA SER A 105 -2.93 23.87 -9.41
C SER A 105 -4.38 24.35 -9.34
N THR A 106 -5.25 23.87 -10.23
CA THR A 106 -6.69 24.17 -10.20
C THR A 106 -7.33 23.75 -8.88
N LEU A 107 -7.07 22.53 -8.42
CA LEU A 107 -7.61 22.02 -7.16
C LEU A 107 -7.09 22.76 -5.92
N GLN A 108 -5.84 23.25 -5.95
CA GLN A 108 -5.28 24.06 -4.85
C GLN A 108 -5.99 25.42 -4.70
N GLY A 109 -6.51 25.98 -5.79
CA GLY A 109 -7.27 27.23 -5.78
C GLY A 109 -8.73 27.08 -5.33
N GLN A 110 -9.24 25.84 -5.24
CA GLN A 110 -10.64 25.58 -4.91
C GLN A 110 -10.85 25.28 -3.42
N ARG A 111 -11.98 25.73 -2.89
CA ARG A 111 -12.45 25.34 -1.54
C ARG A 111 -13.24 24.05 -1.64
N LEU A 112 -12.59 22.94 -1.34
CA LEU A 112 -13.20 21.61 -1.30
C LEU A 112 -13.66 21.29 0.13
N HIS A 113 -14.97 21.22 0.35
CA HIS A 113 -15.56 20.94 1.66
C HIS A 113 -15.95 19.47 1.81
N SER A 114 -16.32 18.80 0.73
CA SER A 114 -16.84 17.44 0.70
C SER A 114 -16.10 16.54 -0.31
N LEU A 115 -16.33 15.23 -0.26
CA LEU A 115 -15.78 14.33 -1.27
C LEU A 115 -16.49 14.54 -2.61
N GLU A 116 -17.77 14.87 -2.53
CA GLU A 116 -18.67 15.13 -3.64
C GLU A 116 -18.21 16.38 -4.42
N ASP A 117 -17.70 17.41 -3.74
CA ASP A 117 -17.11 18.60 -4.38
C ASP A 117 -15.91 18.21 -5.25
N LEU A 118 -15.01 17.40 -4.69
CA LEU A 118 -13.82 16.94 -5.40
C LEU A 118 -14.21 16.01 -6.56
N GLU A 119 -15.15 15.08 -6.36
CA GLU A 119 -15.66 14.24 -7.43
C GLU A 119 -16.30 15.03 -8.56
N PHE A 120 -17.05 16.09 -8.24
CA PHE A 120 -17.67 16.95 -9.24
C PHE A 120 -16.61 17.60 -10.13
N VAL A 121 -15.54 18.11 -9.54
CA VAL A 121 -14.44 18.76 -10.28
C VAL A 121 -13.67 17.75 -11.14
N LEU A 122 -13.48 16.52 -10.65
CA LEU A 122 -12.75 15.47 -11.38
C LEU A 122 -13.57 14.84 -12.52
N LYS A 123 -14.87 15.09 -12.60
CA LYS A 123 -15.79 14.58 -13.64
C LYS A 123 -15.95 15.54 -14.82
N GLN A 124 -15.51 16.80 -14.69
CA GLN A 124 -15.49 17.78 -15.77
C GLN A 124 -14.33 17.47 -16.73
#